data_AF-A0A5Q4ESV9-F1
#
_entry.id   AF-A0A5Q4ESV9-F1
#
_cell.length_a   1.000
_cell.length_b   1.000
_cell.length_c   1.000
_cell.angle_alpha   90.00
_cell.angle_beta   90.00
_cell.angle_gamma   90.00
#
_symmetry.space_group_name_H-M   'P 1'
#
loop_
_entity.id
_entity.type
_entity.pdbx_description
1 polymer ?
#
loop_
_entity_poly.entity_id
_entity_poly.type
_entity_poly.pdbx_seq_one_letter_code
_entity_poly.pdbx_strand_id
1 'polypeptide(L)' 'MAGRDDKSLLRSLGEFVGHVWKGVKTDPAKQGERRTLRHDVEEETRDGPEGRVTLRRTTIEEIEVDRSK' A
#
# COMPACT_ATOMS: atom_id res chain seq x y z
N MET A 1 44.34 13.97 8.28
CA MET A 1 43.26 13.57 7.34
C MET A 1 43.27 12.06 7.25
N ALA A 2 42.52 11.38 8.12
CA ALA A 2 42.52 9.92 8.22
C ALA A 2 41.78 9.30 7.03
N GLY A 3 42.35 8.22 6.48
CA GLY A 3 41.92 7.54 5.27
C GLY A 3 40.50 7.01 5.34
N ARG A 4 39.85 6.94 4.16
CA ARG A 4 38.54 6.31 3.98
C ARG A 4 38.57 4.89 4.55
N ASP A 5 37.64 4.58 5.45
CA ASP A 5 37.36 3.23 5.90
C ASP A 5 36.87 2.39 4.71
N ASP A 6 37.81 1.81 3.96
CA ASP A 6 37.49 0.84 2.93
C ASP A 6 36.91 -0.40 3.62
N LYS A 7 35.57 -0.51 3.59
CA LYS A 7 34.86 -1.66 4.15
C LYS A 7 35.48 -2.94 3.62
N SER A 8 35.87 -3.83 4.54
CA SER A 8 36.34 -5.17 4.19
C SER A 8 35.36 -5.83 3.21
N LEU A 9 35.89 -6.50 2.19
CA LEU A 9 35.10 -7.24 1.19
C LEU A 9 34.09 -8.18 1.84
N LEU A 10 34.46 -8.80 2.96
CA LEU A 10 33.58 -9.69 3.73
C LEU A 10 32.41 -8.93 4.36
N ARG A 11 32.62 -7.70 4.82
CA ARG A 11 31.56 -6.83 5.34
C ARG A 11 30.61 -6.40 4.21
N SER A 12 31.16 -6.00 3.07
CA SER A 12 30.37 -5.61 1.89
C SER A 12 29.53 -6.79 1.37
N LEU A 13 30.09 -8.01 1.37
CA LEU A 13 29.37 -9.22 0.99
C LEU A 13 28.26 -9.57 1.99
N GLY A 14 28.52 -9.48 3.29
CA GLY A 14 27.52 -9.68 4.32
C GLY A 14 26.38 -8.66 4.23
N GLU A 15 26.71 -7.38 4.03
CA GLU A 15 25.71 -6.32 3.82
C GLU A 15 24.87 -6.60 2.57
N PHE A 16 25.49 -7.01 1.46
CA PHE A 16 24.78 -7.36 0.23
C PHE A 16 23.78 -8.51 0.42
N VAL A 17 24.21 -9.63 1.00
CA VAL A 17 23.34 -10.79 1.26
C VAL A 17 22.21 -10.42 2.24
N GLY A 18 22.50 -9.60 3.25
CA GLY A 18 21.51 -9.06 4.18
C GLY A 18 20.42 -8.25 3.47
N HIS A 19 20.79 -7.41 2.49
CA HIS A 19 19.82 -6.64 1.70
C HIS A 19 18.96 -7.54 0.79
N VAL A 20 19.55 -8.54 0.16
CA VAL A 20 18.81 -9.51 -0.67
C VAL A 20 17.78 -10.27 0.19
N TRP A 21 18.21 -10.79 1.34
CA TRP A 21 17.32 -11.50 2.26
C TRP A 21 16.20 -10.61 2.81
N LYS A 22 16.52 -9.36 3.14
CA LYS A 22 15.53 -8.36 3.56
C LYS A 22 14.53 -8.10 2.44
N GLY A 23 14.97 -7.96 1.20
CA GLY A 23 14.09 -7.78 0.04
C GLY A 23 13.13 -8.96 -0.18
N VAL A 24 13.64 -10.20 -0.12
CA VAL A 24 12.82 -11.42 -0.27
C VAL A 24 11.75 -11.53 0.82
N LYS A 25 12.07 -11.12 2.06
CA LYS A 25 11.12 -11.14 3.18
C LYS A 25 10.19 -9.93 3.24
N THR A 26 10.52 -8.86 2.53
CA THR A 26 9.70 -7.65 2.52
C THR A 26 8.48 -7.91 1.67
N ASP A 27 7.31 -7.76 2.28
CA ASP A 27 6.04 -7.78 1.56
C ASP A 27 5.73 -6.35 1.09
N PRO A 28 5.88 -6.04 -0.21
CA PRO A 28 5.67 -4.69 -0.72
C PRO A 28 4.23 -4.21 -0.56
N ALA A 29 3.25 -5.14 -0.45
CA ALA A 29 1.86 -4.78 -0.21
C ALA A 29 1.61 -4.23 1.22
N LYS A 30 2.57 -4.38 2.14
CA LYS A 30 2.47 -3.87 3.52
C LYS A 30 2.97 -2.44 3.70
N GLN A 31 3.58 -1.83 2.68
CA GLN A 31 4.10 -0.45 2.79
C GLN A 31 3.01 0.63 2.66
N GLY A 32 1.81 0.27 2.25
CA GLY A 32 0.64 1.15 2.18
C GLY A 32 -0.62 0.30 2.31
N GLU A 33 -0.82 -0.27 3.50
CA GLU A 33 -1.93 -1.17 3.76
C GLU A 33 -3.25 -0.36 3.74
N ARG A 34 -3.86 -0.27 2.55
CA ARG A 34 -5.18 0.32 2.34
C ARG A 34 -6.22 -0.66 2.88
N ARG A 35 -6.93 -0.24 3.93
CA ARG A 35 -7.98 -1.04 4.55
C ARG A 35 -9.32 -0.36 4.33
N THR A 36 -10.25 -1.05 3.68
CA THR A 36 -11.64 -0.64 3.62
C THR A 36 -12.27 -0.83 5.01
N LEU A 37 -12.72 0.27 5.59
CA LEU A 37 -13.41 0.28 6.88
C LEU A 37 -14.89 0.02 6.70
N ARG A 38 -15.48 0.58 5.64
CA ARG A 38 -16.91 0.50 5.40
C ARG A 38 -17.22 0.49 3.91
N HIS A 39 -18.23 -0.29 3.54
CA HIS A 39 -18.76 -0.38 2.19
C HIS A 39 -20.28 -0.39 2.27
N ASP A 40 -20.91 0.70 1.83
CA ASP A 40 -22.36 0.83 1.77
C ASP A 40 -22.80 1.01 0.34
N VAL A 41 -23.87 0.29 -0.02
CA VAL A 41 -24.52 0.40 -1.32
C VAL A 41 -25.96 0.82 -1.08
N GLU A 42 -26.30 2.00 -1.57
CA GLU A 42 -27.66 2.53 -1.57
C GLU A 42 -28.22 2.41 -2.99
N GLU A 43 -29.39 1.78 -3.12
CA GLU A 43 -30.09 1.65 -4.39
C GLU A 43 -31.49 2.28 -4.27
N GLU A 44 -31.80 3.20 -5.18
CA GLU A 44 -33.07 3.91 -5.22
C GLU A 44 -33.62 3.87 -6.64
N THR A 45 -34.86 3.42 -6.80
CA THR A 45 -35.57 3.54 -8.07
C THR A 45 -36.44 4.78 -8.04
N ARG A 46 -36.30 5.64 -9.06
CA ARG A 46 -37.06 6.88 -9.20
C ARG A 46 -37.49 7.12 -10.63
N ASP A 47 -38.62 7.78 -10.78
CA ASP A 47 -39.09 8.23 -12.09
C ASP A 47 -38.33 9.49 -12.49
N GLY A 48 -37.65 9.41 -13.63
CA GLY A 48 -36.94 10.51 -14.26
C GLY A 48 -37.65 11.00 -15.52
N PRO A 49 -37.16 12.11 -16.12
CA PRO A 49 -37.71 12.64 -17.36
C PRO A 49 -37.64 11.65 -18.54
N GLU A 50 -36.80 10.63 -18.47
CA GLU A 50 -36.64 9.58 -19.49
C GLU A 50 -37.31 8.24 -19.12
N GLY A 51 -38.07 8.20 -18.01
CA GLY A 51 -38.71 6.99 -17.48
C GLY A 51 -38.10 6.52 -16.15
N ARG A 52 -38.45 5.30 -15.74
CA ARG A 52 -38.02 4.75 -14.45
C ARG A 52 -36.53 4.41 -14.48
N VAL A 53 -35.74 5.03 -13.61
CA VAL A 53 -34.29 4.82 -13.49
C VAL A 53 -33.91 4.29 -12.12
N THR A 54 -32.87 3.45 -12.07
CA THR A 54 -32.29 2.97 -10.81
C THR A 54 -30.99 3.71 -10.56
N LEU A 55 -30.94 4.47 -9.47
CA LEU A 55 -29.74 5.09 -8.95
C LEU A 55 -29.07 4.13 -7.98
N ARG A 56 -27.80 3.82 -8.23
CA ARG A 56 -26.95 3.09 -7.28
C ARG A 56 -25.81 3.98 -6.83
N ARG A 57 -25.73 4.24 -5.53
CA ARG A 57 -24.62 4.95 -4.88
C ARG A 57 -23.82 3.95 -4.07
N THR A 58 -22.51 3.99 -4.22
CA THR A 58 -21.58 3.18 -3.43
C THR A 58 -20.67 4.11 -2.65
N THR A 59 -20.68 3.99 -1.33
CA THR A 59 -19.78 4.71 -0.43
C THR A 59 -18.74 3.71 0.08
N ILE A 60 -17.47 4.02 -0.15
CA ILE A 60 -16.33 3.21 0.31
C ILE A 60 -15.49 4.09 1.22
N GLU A 61 -15.42 3.73 2.50
CA GLU A 61 -14.55 4.39 3.47
C GLU A 61 -13.26 3.59 3.60
N GLU A 62 -12.12 4.23 3.35
CA GLU A 62 -10.81 3.59 3.37
C GLU A 62 -9.82 4.38 4.21
N ILE A 63 -8.93 3.66 4.88
CA ILE A 63 -7.74 4.22 5.52
C ILE A 63 -6.49 3.70 4.83
N GLU A 64 -5.53 4.58 4.63
CA GLU A 64 -4.19 4.24 4.19
C GLU A 64 -3.22 4.54 5.33
N VAL A 65 -2.52 3.51 5.79
CA VAL A 65 -1.52 3.65 6.86
C VAL A 65 -0.14 3.68 6.24
N ASP A 66 0.45 4.87 6.18
CA ASP A 66 1.85 5.04 5.80
C ASP A 66 2.75 4.63 6.98
N ARG A 67 3.53 3.56 6.81
CA ARG A 67 4.47 3.05 7.82
C ARG A 67 5.92 3.42 7.53
N SER A 68 6.19 4.43 6.70
CA SER A 68 7.54 4.84 6.29
C SER A 68 8.35 5.66 7.32
N LYS A 69 7.96 5.66 8.61
CA LYS A 69 8.70 6.34 9.68
C LYS A 69 9.64 5.42 10.45
#